data_AF-A0A0E3SC49-F1
#
_entry.id   AF-A0A0E3SC49-F1
#
_cell.length_a   1.000
_cell.length_b   1.000
_cell.length_c   1.000
_cell.angle_alpha   90.00
_cell.angle_beta   90.00
_cell.angle_gamma   90.00
#
_symmetry.space_group_name_H-M   'P 1'
#
loop_
_entity.id
_entity.type
_entity.pdbx_description
1 polymer ?
#
loop_
_entity_poly.entity_id
_entity_poly.type
_entity_poly.pdbx_seq_one_letter_code
_entity_poly.pdbx_strand_id
1 'polypeptide(L)'
;MHDILPNITTKQSKVCQVFLCTDGKINEAIERRQESLGSIPVVAINDSILFVTQSDPTIEYVGKLLNCGTQAEKLIKFRSSILNEINSNAKDIPEDEKVRVYCAEGPKGLMTDPSGSQHSQVIEICGGINVADCPLTPGTGMTQVSVEQVMDWN
;
A
#
# COMPACT_ATOMS: atom_id res chain seq x y z
N MET A 1 9.05 1.69 -17.49
CA MET A 1 8.33 1.86 -18.77
C MET A 1 8.13 0.48 -19.36
N HIS A 2 7.01 -0.16 -19.01
CA HIS A 2 6.49 -1.33 -19.70
C HIS A 2 4.99 -1.13 -19.76
N ASP A 3 4.55 -0.62 -20.91
CA ASP A 3 3.17 -0.50 -21.30
C ASP A 3 2.61 -1.90 -21.52
N ILE A 4 1.80 -2.38 -20.59
CA ILE A 4 0.85 -3.47 -20.85
C ILE A 4 -0.48 -3.06 -20.24
N LEU A 5 -1.22 -2.21 -20.93
CA LEU A 5 -2.68 -2.23 -20.80
C LEU A 5 -3.28 -2.10 -22.21
N PRO A 6 -4.23 -2.97 -22.58
CA PRO A 6 -4.90 -2.86 -23.86
C PRO A 6 -5.62 -1.52 -23.93
N ASN A 7 -5.63 -0.92 -25.12
CA ASN A 7 -6.45 0.24 -25.46
C ASN A 7 -7.90 -0.01 -25.02
N ILE A 8 -8.29 0.52 -23.85
CA ILE A 8 -9.69 0.60 -23.42
C ILE A 8 -10.31 1.67 -24.31
N THR A 9 -10.59 1.25 -25.54
CA THR A 9 -11.29 2.08 -26.51
C THR A 9 -12.70 2.22 -25.97
N THR A 10 -13.05 3.45 -25.65
CA THR A 10 -14.33 3.95 -25.20
C THR A 10 -15.48 3.50 -26.10
N LYS A 11 -15.96 2.28 -25.91
CA LYS A 11 -17.27 1.84 -26.38
C LYS A 11 -17.95 0.95 -25.33
N GLN A 12 -18.90 1.59 -24.64
CA GLN A 12 -20.23 1.03 -24.37
C GLN A 12 -20.40 0.06 -23.19
N SER A 13 -19.79 0.37 -22.03
CA SER A 13 -20.35 -0.04 -20.75
C SER A 13 -20.14 1.05 -19.69
N LYS A 14 -21.19 1.42 -18.96
CA LYS A 14 -21.11 2.36 -17.81
C LYS A 14 -20.51 1.70 -16.55
N VAL A 15 -20.02 0.46 -16.68
CA VAL A 15 -19.57 -0.40 -15.58
C VAL A 15 -18.23 -1.01 -15.99
N CYS A 16 -17.23 -0.82 -15.14
CA CYS A 16 -15.91 -1.42 -15.22
C CYS A 16 -15.59 -2.01 -13.84
N GLN A 17 -15.00 -3.20 -13.78
CA GLN A 17 -14.55 -3.78 -12.52
C GLN A 17 -13.09 -3.41 -12.27
N VAL A 18 -12.87 -2.64 -11.22
CA VAL A 18 -11.54 -2.25 -10.73
C VAL A 18 -11.16 -3.17 -9.57
N PHE A 19 -9.95 -3.70 -9.58
CA PHE A 19 -9.46 -4.52 -8.49
C PHE A 19 -7.97 -4.34 -8.26
N LEU A 20 -7.56 -4.67 -7.03
CA LEU A 20 -6.18 -4.79 -6.64
C LEU A 20 -5.72 -6.25 -6.76
N CYS A 21 -4.51 -6.46 -7.26
CA CYS A 21 -3.88 -7.78 -7.34
C CYS A 21 -2.55 -7.72 -6.58
N THR A 22 -2.42 -8.49 -5.51
CA THR A 22 -1.28 -8.43 -4.57
C THR A 22 -0.42 -9.69 -4.58
N ASP A 23 -0.77 -10.68 -5.40
CA ASP A 23 -0.22 -12.03 -5.43
C ASP A 23 0.80 -12.27 -6.56
N GLY A 24 1.26 -11.20 -7.23
CA GLY A 24 2.31 -11.24 -8.26
C GLY A 24 1.90 -11.91 -9.58
N LYS A 25 0.71 -12.53 -9.66
CA LYS A 25 0.14 -13.18 -10.85
C LYS A 25 -0.88 -12.30 -11.56
N ILE A 26 -0.51 -11.03 -11.75
CA ILE A 26 -1.42 -9.97 -12.20
C ILE A 26 -2.11 -10.35 -13.53
N ASN A 27 -1.36 -10.88 -14.50
CA ASN A 27 -1.92 -11.21 -15.83
C ASN A 27 -2.91 -12.37 -15.78
N GLU A 28 -2.56 -13.49 -15.14
CA GLU A 28 -3.47 -14.65 -15.00
C GLU A 28 -4.75 -14.26 -14.24
N ALA A 29 -4.64 -13.41 -13.22
CA ALA A 29 -5.77 -12.93 -12.45
C ALA A 29 -6.67 -11.98 -13.26
N ILE A 30 -6.09 -11.10 -14.08
CA ILE A 30 -6.82 -10.24 -15.02
C ILE A 30 -7.57 -11.11 -16.04
N GLU A 31 -6.87 -12.04 -16.71
CA GLU A 31 -7.44 -12.90 -17.75
C GLU A 31 -8.60 -13.73 -17.22
N ARG A 32 -8.39 -14.44 -16.10
CA ARG A 32 -9.44 -15.23 -15.46
C ARG A 32 -10.66 -14.40 -15.09
N ARG A 33 -10.46 -13.18 -14.58
CA ARG A 33 -11.57 -12.27 -14.24
C ARG A 33 -12.26 -11.76 -15.49
N GLN A 34 -11.50 -11.42 -16.54
CA GLN A 34 -12.04 -10.96 -17.81
C GLN A 34 -12.89 -12.04 -18.49
N GLU A 35 -12.45 -13.30 -18.46
CA GLU A 35 -13.23 -14.45 -18.92
C GLU A 35 -14.55 -14.59 -18.15
N SER A 36 -14.50 -14.51 -16.82
CA SER A 36 -15.69 -14.64 -15.97
C SER A 36 -16.69 -13.50 -16.15
N LEU A 37 -16.23 -12.30 -16.48
CA LEU A 37 -17.05 -11.09 -16.59
C LEU A 37 -17.47 -10.77 -18.03
N GLY A 38 -16.96 -11.54 -18.99
CA GLY A 38 -17.29 -11.44 -20.41
C GLY A 38 -16.98 -10.06 -20.97
N SER A 39 -18.02 -9.27 -21.25
CA SER A 39 -17.89 -7.96 -21.89
C SER A 39 -17.61 -6.80 -20.92
N ILE A 40 -17.64 -7.02 -19.60
CA ILE A 40 -17.33 -5.97 -18.63
C ILE A 40 -15.80 -5.82 -18.56
N PRO A 41 -15.25 -4.62 -18.84
CA PRO A 41 -13.81 -4.41 -18.77
C PRO A 41 -13.26 -4.63 -17.36
N VAL A 42 -12.09 -5.26 -17.31
CA VAL A 42 -11.35 -5.59 -16.10
C VAL A 42 -10.07 -4.75 -16.06
N VAL A 43 -9.91 -3.94 -15.01
CA VAL A 43 -8.73 -3.07 -14.84
C VAL A 43 -8.04 -3.43 -13.53
N ALA A 44 -6.76 -3.79 -13.62
CA ALA A 44 -5.90 -3.97 -12.47
C ALA A 44 -5.27 -2.64 -12.07
N ILE A 45 -5.20 -2.42 -10.76
CA ILE A 45 -4.54 -1.27 -10.15
C ILE A 45 -3.23 -1.72 -9.51
N ASN A 46 -2.20 -0.88 -9.68
CA ASN A 46 -0.88 -1.12 -9.11
C ASN A 46 -0.92 -1.13 -7.57
N ASP A 47 -0.08 -1.96 -6.96
CA ASP A 47 0.06 -2.09 -5.52
C ASP A 47 0.62 -0.84 -4.84
N SER A 48 1.17 0.11 -5.61
CA SER A 48 1.65 1.39 -5.07
C SER A 48 0.58 2.17 -4.29
N ILE A 49 -0.72 1.89 -4.51
CA ILE A 49 -1.81 2.46 -3.70
C ILE A 49 -1.73 2.06 -2.22
N LEU A 50 -1.10 0.91 -1.92
CA LEU A 50 -0.90 0.38 -0.57
C LEU A 50 0.19 1.12 0.20
N PHE A 51 1.09 1.80 -0.52
CA PHE A 51 2.16 2.59 0.07
C PHE A 51 1.77 4.08 0.10
N VAL A 52 1.75 4.65 1.30
CA VAL A 52 1.33 6.03 1.54
C VAL A 52 2.20 7.01 0.77
N THR A 53 3.47 6.73 0.53
CA THR A 53 4.38 7.62 -0.20
C THR A 53 4.38 7.41 -1.72
N GLN A 54 3.72 6.37 -2.23
CA GLN A 54 3.78 5.97 -3.65
C GLN A 54 2.40 5.93 -4.34
N SER A 55 1.34 6.29 -3.62
CA SER A 55 -0.05 6.12 -4.06
C SER A 55 -0.55 7.20 -5.03
N ASP A 56 0.12 8.35 -5.14
CA ASP A 56 -0.34 9.50 -5.94
C ASP A 56 -0.59 9.18 -7.42
N PRO A 57 0.35 8.53 -8.15
CA PRO A 57 0.13 8.21 -9.56
C PRO A 57 -1.05 7.27 -9.78
N THR A 58 -1.28 6.36 -8.82
CA THR A 58 -2.39 5.42 -8.86
C THR A 58 -3.73 6.12 -8.58
N ILE A 59 -3.77 7.06 -7.64
CA ILE A 59 -4.95 7.89 -7.39
C ILE A 59 -5.28 8.74 -8.62
N GLU A 60 -4.27 9.32 -9.27
CA GLU A 60 -4.46 10.09 -10.50
C GLU A 60 -5.01 9.21 -11.64
N TYR A 61 -4.44 8.01 -11.81
CA TYR A 61 -4.90 7.03 -12.81
C TYR A 61 -6.37 6.63 -12.58
N VAL A 62 -6.73 6.25 -11.34
CA VAL A 62 -8.11 5.90 -10.98
C VAL A 62 -9.04 7.10 -11.17
N GLY A 63 -8.59 8.31 -10.84
CA GLY A 63 -9.31 9.55 -11.08
C GLY A 63 -9.65 9.78 -12.54
N LYS A 64 -8.70 9.53 -13.44
CA LYS A 64 -8.92 9.59 -14.90
C LYS A 64 -9.87 8.49 -15.37
N LEU A 65 -9.66 7.25 -14.90
CA LEU A 65 -10.46 6.08 -15.27
C LEU A 65 -11.94 6.26 -14.92
N LEU A 66 -12.23 6.82 -13.74
CA LEU A 66 -13.58 7.03 -13.22
C LEU A 66 -14.16 8.42 -13.56
N ASN A 67 -13.44 9.24 -14.34
CA ASN A 67 -13.81 10.61 -14.68
C ASN A 67 -14.09 11.49 -13.43
N CYS A 68 -13.29 11.33 -12.38
CA CYS A 68 -13.37 12.05 -11.10
C CYS A 68 -12.06 12.76 -10.74
N GLY A 69 -11.41 13.37 -11.75
CA GLY A 69 -10.10 14.03 -11.60
C GLY A 69 -10.04 15.10 -10.51
N THR A 70 -11.11 15.90 -10.34
CA THR A 70 -11.18 16.92 -9.27
C THR A 70 -11.15 16.30 -7.87
N GLN A 71 -11.79 15.14 -7.67
CA GLN A 71 -11.78 14.42 -6.40
C GLN A 71 -10.40 13.80 -6.14
N ALA A 72 -9.78 13.21 -7.17
CA ALA A 72 -8.42 12.69 -7.10
C ALA A 72 -7.41 13.78 -6.71
N GLU A 73 -7.49 14.96 -7.33
CA GLU A 73 -6.62 16.11 -7.01
C GLU A 73 -6.80 16.57 -5.56
N LYS A 74 -8.04 16.65 -5.06
CA LYS A 74 -8.32 16.97 -3.65
C LYS A 74 -7.69 15.96 -2.70
N LEU A 75 -7.80 14.67 -3.00
CA LEU A 75 -7.24 13.59 -2.18
C LEU A 75 -5.71 13.65 -2.16
N ILE A 76 -5.08 13.86 -3.31
CA ILE A 76 -3.62 14.01 -3.42
C ILE A 76 -3.16 15.22 -2.59
N LYS A 77 -3.78 16.39 -2.76
CA LYS A 77 -3.44 17.60 -1.98
C LYS A 77 -3.59 17.39 -0.49
N PHE A 78 -4.67 16.75 -0.04
CA PHE A 78 -4.88 16.43 1.37
C PHE A 78 -3.76 15.53 1.91
N ARG A 79 -3.44 14.43 1.20
CA ARG A 79 -2.37 13.52 1.59
C ARG A 79 -1.01 14.22 1.63
N SER A 80 -0.67 15.03 0.62
CA SER A 80 0.58 15.80 0.62
C SER A 80 0.64 16.78 1.81
N SER A 81 -0.47 17.42 2.18
CA SER A 81 -0.53 18.30 3.34
C SER A 81 -0.18 17.56 4.64
N ILE A 82 -0.79 16.40 4.87
CA ILE A 82 -0.53 15.58 6.07
C ILE A 82 0.90 15.05 6.08
N LEU A 83 1.40 14.54 4.95
CA LEU A 83 2.78 14.04 4.87
C LEU A 83 3.82 15.15 5.08
N ASN A 84 3.56 16.36 4.59
CA ASN A 84 4.43 17.51 4.83
C ASN A 84 4.47 17.89 6.32
N GLU A 85 3.33 17.87 6.99
CA GLU A 85 3.24 18.12 8.44
C GLU A 85 4.03 17.06 9.23
N ILE A 86 3.79 15.77 8.93
CA ILE A 86 4.52 14.67 9.57
C ILE A 86 6.03 14.79 9.33
N ASN A 87 6.45 14.96 8.07
CA ASN A 87 7.87 15.08 7.73
C ASN A 87 8.51 16.30 8.40
N SER A 88 7.79 17.41 8.53
CA SER A 88 8.32 18.60 9.21
C SER A 88 8.52 18.37 10.71
N ASN A 89 7.71 17.53 11.35
CA ASN A 89 7.86 17.21 12.77
C ASN A 89 8.90 16.10 12.98
N ALA A 90 8.88 15.07 12.14
CA ALA A 90 9.74 13.90 12.27
C ALA A 90 11.22 14.19 11.97
N LYS A 91 11.52 15.12 11.04
CA LYS A 91 12.90 15.47 10.68
C LYS A 91 13.71 16.08 11.83
N ASP A 92 13.02 16.66 12.82
CA ASP A 92 13.64 17.36 13.94
C ASP A 92 13.88 16.42 15.13
N ILE A 93 13.49 15.14 15.04
CA ILE A 93 13.72 14.11 16.06
C ILE A 93 15.17 13.61 15.96
N PRO A 94 16.01 13.83 16.99
CA PRO A 94 17.35 13.26 17.05
C PRO A 94 17.34 11.73 17.01
N GLU A 95 18.38 11.12 16.43
CA GLU A 95 18.46 9.66 16.26
C GLU A 95 18.35 8.91 17.60
N ASP A 96 18.96 9.45 18.66
CA ASP A 96 18.96 8.92 20.01
C ASP A 96 17.64 9.16 20.78
N GLU A 97 16.74 9.99 20.24
CA GLU A 97 15.40 10.25 20.79
C GLU A 97 14.29 9.50 20.04
N LYS A 98 14.61 8.83 18.92
CA LYS A 98 13.61 8.09 18.14
C LYS A 98 13.00 6.96 18.96
N VAL A 99 11.67 6.94 18.99
CA VAL A 99 10.92 5.90 19.70
C VAL A 99 11.05 4.57 18.94
N ARG A 100 11.49 3.55 19.67
CA ARG A 100 11.50 2.14 19.25
C ARG A 100 10.09 1.56 19.41
N VAL A 101 9.53 1.00 18.34
CA VAL A 101 8.15 0.54 18.28
C VAL A 101 8.09 -0.93 17.85
N TYR A 102 7.40 -1.73 18.65
CA TYR A 102 6.94 -3.07 18.28
C TYR A 102 5.44 -3.03 18.03
N CYS A 103 5.01 -3.34 16.80
CA CYS A 103 3.60 -3.46 16.45
C CYS A 103 3.12 -4.89 16.73
N ALA A 104 2.54 -5.11 17.90
CA ALA A 104 2.04 -6.41 18.31
C ALA A 104 0.70 -6.74 17.65
N GLU A 105 0.63 -7.85 16.91
CA GLU A 105 -0.57 -8.27 16.18
C GLU A 105 -1.12 -9.62 16.65
N GLY A 106 -2.42 -9.77 16.37
CA GLY A 106 -3.25 -10.91 16.71
C GLY A 106 -3.27 -11.31 18.20
N PRO A 107 -3.84 -12.48 18.53
CA PRO A 107 -4.37 -12.73 19.87
C PRO A 107 -3.30 -12.89 20.95
N LYS A 108 -2.06 -13.18 20.56
CA LYS A 108 -0.94 -13.36 21.48
C LYS A 108 0.06 -12.20 21.46
N GLY A 109 -0.11 -11.22 20.57
CA GLY A 109 0.89 -10.17 20.35
C GLY A 109 2.24 -10.74 19.93
N LEU A 110 2.23 -11.84 19.15
CA LEU A 110 3.41 -12.55 18.65
C LEU A 110 3.36 -12.70 17.13
N MET A 111 2.65 -11.78 16.49
CA MET A 111 2.72 -11.53 15.06
C MET A 111 3.07 -10.06 14.87
N THR A 112 3.79 -9.74 13.80
CA THR A 112 4.21 -8.38 13.50
C THR A 112 4.60 -8.25 12.04
N ASP A 113 4.90 -7.02 11.61
CA ASP A 113 5.37 -6.69 10.28
C ASP A 113 6.67 -5.88 10.35
N PRO A 114 7.75 -6.31 9.66
CA PRO A 114 9.03 -5.61 9.68
C PRO A 114 8.99 -4.33 8.83
N SER A 115 10.06 -3.54 8.89
CA SER A 115 10.29 -2.41 7.99
C SER A 115 10.12 -2.80 6.51
N GLY A 116 9.54 -1.90 5.72
CA GLY A 116 9.18 -2.15 4.32
C GLY A 116 7.82 -2.82 4.11
N SER A 117 7.12 -3.25 5.17
CA SER A 117 5.72 -3.69 5.08
C SER A 117 4.76 -2.52 4.92
N GLN A 118 3.74 -2.70 4.08
CA GLN A 118 2.63 -1.75 3.99
C GLN A 118 1.86 -1.60 5.33
N HIS A 119 1.91 -2.62 6.19
CA HIS A 119 1.19 -2.62 7.47
C HIS A 119 1.94 -1.88 8.57
N SER A 120 3.27 -1.77 8.48
CA SER A 120 4.13 -1.12 9.48
C SER A 120 4.71 0.24 9.03
N GLN A 121 4.53 0.63 7.75
CA GLN A 121 5.14 1.82 7.14
C GLN A 121 4.95 3.13 7.93
N VAL A 122 3.85 3.26 8.67
CA VAL A 122 3.53 4.48 9.43
C VAL A 122 4.51 4.74 10.58
N ILE A 123 5.16 3.70 11.11
CA ILE A 123 6.14 3.83 12.19
C ILE A 123 7.30 4.71 11.72
N GLU A 124 7.88 4.37 10.58
CA GLU A 124 9.03 5.05 10.01
C GLU A 124 8.65 6.41 9.42
N ILE A 125 7.48 6.51 8.78
CA ILE A 125 6.94 7.80 8.27
C ILE A 125 6.83 8.83 9.41
N CYS A 126 6.44 8.39 10.61
CA CYS A 126 6.33 9.24 11.79
C CYS A 126 7.65 9.44 12.56
N GLY A 127 8.78 8.93 12.05
CA GLY A 127 10.11 9.09 12.66
C GLY A 127 10.45 8.07 13.75
N GLY A 128 9.64 7.03 13.94
CA GLY A 128 9.94 5.91 14.83
C GLY A 128 10.88 4.88 14.20
N ILE A 129 11.38 3.98 15.04
CA ILE A 129 12.18 2.82 14.62
C ILE A 129 11.31 1.58 14.81
N ASN A 130 10.99 0.88 13.72
CA ASN A 130 10.37 -0.44 13.82
C ASN A 130 11.43 -1.45 14.28
N VAL A 131 11.23 -2.07 15.43
CA VAL A 131 12.22 -3.00 16.00
C VAL A 131 12.09 -4.42 15.45
N ALA A 132 11.02 -4.72 14.72
CA ALA A 132 10.77 -6.05 14.20
C ALA A 132 11.82 -6.45 13.15
N ASP A 133 12.80 -7.25 13.58
CA ASP A 133 13.76 -7.92 12.70
C ASP A 133 13.29 -9.34 12.38
N CYS A 134 12.43 -9.43 11.37
CA CYS A 134 11.91 -10.69 10.85
C CYS A 134 11.68 -10.62 9.34
N PRO A 135 11.52 -11.75 8.64
CA PRO A 135 11.23 -11.74 7.22
C PRO A 135 9.92 -11.02 6.90
N LEU A 136 9.95 -10.21 5.84
CA LEU A 136 8.74 -9.61 5.28
C LEU A 136 7.89 -10.72 4.66
N THR A 137 6.67 -10.90 5.15
CA THR A 137 5.69 -11.84 4.59
C THR A 137 4.81 -11.08 3.59
N PRO A 138 4.90 -11.38 2.27
CA PRO A 138 4.06 -10.71 1.27
C PRO A 138 2.57 -10.99 1.51
N GLY A 139 1.72 -10.04 1.14
CA GLY A 139 0.27 -10.18 1.23
C GLY A 139 -0.29 -9.67 2.57
N THR A 140 -0.81 -10.58 3.40
CA THR A 140 -1.56 -10.21 4.62
C THR A 140 -0.69 -9.74 5.78
N GLY A 141 0.64 -9.86 5.68
CA GLY A 141 1.54 -9.53 6.78
C GLY A 141 1.43 -10.54 7.93
N MET A 142 1.54 -10.04 9.17
CA MET A 142 1.40 -10.82 10.41
C MET A 142 2.43 -11.96 10.55
N THR A 143 3.71 -11.67 10.33
CA THR A 143 4.80 -12.63 10.52
C THR A 143 4.84 -13.10 11.98
N GLN A 144 4.72 -14.41 12.19
CA GLN A 144 4.83 -15.05 13.51
C GLN A 144 6.26 -14.92 14.05
N VAL A 145 6.40 -14.49 15.30
CA VAL A 145 7.67 -14.43 16.04
C VAL A 145 7.57 -15.08 17.42
N SER A 146 8.72 -15.36 18.03
CA SER A 146 8.81 -15.89 19.39
C SER A 146 8.93 -14.77 20.44
N VAL A 147 8.67 -15.10 21.70
CA VAL A 147 8.85 -14.15 22.82
C VAL A 147 10.33 -13.79 22.95
N GLU A 148 11.23 -14.74 22.73
CA GLU A 148 12.69 -14.54 22.75
C GLU A 148 13.12 -13.50 21.71
N GLN A 149 12.61 -13.59 20.48
CA GLN A 149 12.88 -12.58 19.45
C GLN A 149 12.43 -11.18 19.89
N VAL A 150 11.22 -11.06 20.46
CA VAL A 150 10.71 -9.77 20.96
C VAL A 150 11.58 -9.21 22.09
N MET A 151 12.07 -10.08 22.99
CA MET A 151 12.97 -9.68 24.07
C MET A 151 14.35 -9.25 23.55
N ASP A 152 14.83 -9.87 22.47
CA ASP A 152 16.11 -9.53 21.84
C ASP A 152 16.08 -8.17 21.10
N TRP A 153 14.90 -7.71 20.70
CA TRP A 153 14.70 -6.42 20.00
C TRP A 153 14.70 -5.19 20.91
N ASN A 154 15.06 -5.35 22.19
CA ASN A 154 15.14 -4.33 23.24
C ASN A 154 15.60 -2.95 22.71
#